data_AF-A0A9P8TLD9-F1
#
_entry.id   AF-A0A9P8TLD9-F1
#
_cell.length_a   1.000
_cell.length_b   1.000
_cell.length_c   1.000
_cell.angle_alpha   90.00
_cell.angle_beta   90.00
_cell.angle_gamma   90.00
#
_symmetry.space_group_name_H-M   'P 1'
#
loop_
_entity.id
_entity.type
_entity.pdbx_description
1 polymer ?
#
loop_
_entity_poly.entity_id
_entity_poly.type
_entity_poly.pdbx_seq_one_letter_code
_entity_poly.pdbx_strand_id
1 'polypeptide(L)'
;MGKSTPSVSDEVAKVELYIQKSGLKHTLHSAGTTIEGTWDEVMNLIGQLHQHLHDEGILRVQSDIRVGTRIDKDQSAKDKIDVVLAKMEKGF
;
A
#
# COMPACT_ATOMS: atom_id res chain seq x y z
N MET A 1 13.54 -0.19 -11.24
CA MET A 1 14.45 -1.16 -11.87
C MET A 1 15.64 -0.41 -12.48
N GLY A 2 16.84 -1.00 -12.47
CA GLY A 2 18.03 -0.38 -13.06
C GLY A 2 18.90 0.46 -12.10
N LYS A 3 18.76 0.26 -10.78
CA LYS A 3 19.72 0.82 -9.80
C LYS A 3 21.06 0.10 -9.90
N SER A 4 22.13 0.81 -9.55
CA SER A 4 23.48 0.25 -9.43
C SER A 4 23.64 -0.74 -8.26
N THR A 5 22.67 -0.77 -7.34
CA THR A 5 22.64 -1.68 -6.20
C THR A 5 21.30 -2.43 -6.15
N PRO A 6 21.28 -3.63 -5.54
CA PRO A 6 20.05 -4.40 -5.37
C PRO A 6 19.14 -3.85 -4.25
N SER A 7 19.64 -2.98 -3.37
CA SER A 7 18.84 -2.43 -2.28
C SER A 7 17.88 -1.34 -2.77
N VAL A 8 16.65 -1.40 -2.30
CA VAL A 8 15.57 -0.43 -2.61
C VAL A 8 14.96 0.19 -1.35
N SER A 9 15.59 0.01 -0.19
CA SER A 9 15.06 0.45 1.11
C SER A 9 14.81 1.96 1.17
N ASP A 10 15.68 2.75 0.56
CA ASP A 10 15.59 4.22 0.59
C ASP A 10 14.37 4.71 -0.21
N GLU A 11 14.12 4.12 -1.39
CA GLU A 11 12.93 4.42 -2.19
C GLU A 11 11.65 4.00 -1.47
N VAL A 12 11.66 2.82 -0.82
CA VAL A 12 10.51 2.35 -0.03
C VAL A 12 10.23 3.32 1.12
N ALA A 13 11.24 3.78 1.84
CA ALA A 13 11.08 4.74 2.93
C ALA A 13 10.49 6.07 2.45
N LYS A 14 10.91 6.58 1.29
CA LYS A 14 10.36 7.80 0.70
C LYS A 14 8.91 7.66 0.29
N VAL A 15 8.57 6.54 -0.36
CA VAL A 15 7.19 6.20 -0.73
C VAL A 15 6.31 6.16 0.52
N GLU A 16 6.77 5.53 1.59
CA GLU A 16 5.99 5.42 2.83
C GLU A 16 5.76 6.78 3.49
N LEU A 17 6.78 7.65 3.50
CA LEU A 17 6.62 9.04 3.99
C LEU A 17 5.61 9.83 3.16
N TYR A 18 5.53 9.59 1.85
CA TYR A 18 4.54 10.21 0.99
C TYR A 18 3.13 9.68 1.30
N ILE A 19 2.98 8.36 1.46
CA ILE A 19 1.70 7.73 1.87
C ILE A 19 1.25 8.33 3.21
N GLN A 20 2.15 8.49 4.18
CA GLN A 20 1.83 9.08 5.47
C GLN A 20 1.27 10.52 5.34
N LYS A 21 1.80 11.31 4.40
CA LYS A 21 1.34 12.67 4.13
C LYS A 21 -0.01 12.74 3.42
N SER A 22 -0.45 11.66 2.77
CA SER A 22 -1.74 11.63 2.07
C SER A 22 -2.94 11.72 3.01
N GLY A 23 -2.77 11.36 4.29
CA GLY A 23 -3.86 11.25 5.26
C GLY A 23 -4.74 10.01 5.08
N LEU A 24 -4.53 9.20 4.04
CA LEU A 24 -5.24 7.93 3.88
C LEU A 24 -4.80 6.93 4.95
N LYS A 25 -5.75 6.11 5.38
CA LYS A 25 -5.46 5.01 6.30
C LYS A 25 -4.57 4.01 5.59
N HIS A 26 -3.45 3.67 6.22
CA HIS A 26 -2.48 2.75 5.66
C HIS A 26 -1.85 1.87 6.73
N THR A 27 -1.27 0.76 6.31
CA THR A 27 -0.52 -0.15 7.17
C THR A 27 0.63 -0.76 6.38
N LEU A 28 1.85 -0.39 6.74
CA LEU A 28 3.09 -0.99 6.22
C LEU A 28 3.25 -2.41 6.75
N HIS A 29 3.72 -3.32 5.90
CA HIS A 29 4.16 -4.65 6.27
C HIS A 29 5.36 -5.08 5.40
N SER A 30 5.90 -6.27 5.65
CA SER A 30 7.15 -6.76 5.02
C SER A 30 7.11 -6.88 3.49
N ALA A 31 5.92 -6.85 2.88
CA ALA A 31 5.71 -7.12 1.46
C ALA A 31 4.93 -6.00 0.74
N GLY A 32 4.83 -4.82 1.36
CA GLY A 32 4.12 -3.67 0.80
C GLY A 32 3.34 -2.89 1.85
N THR A 33 2.47 -2.02 1.37
CA THR A 33 1.63 -1.17 2.21
C THR A 33 0.18 -1.36 1.79
N THR A 34 -0.67 -1.69 2.75
CA THR A 34 -2.12 -1.71 2.53
C THR A 34 -2.64 -0.29 2.68
N ILE A 35 -3.39 0.23 1.71
CA ILE A 35 -3.97 1.59 1.71
C ILE A 35 -5.48 1.47 1.56
N GLU A 36 -6.23 2.25 2.33
CA GLU A 36 -7.69 2.22 2.40
C GLU A 36 -8.27 3.61 2.10
N GLY A 37 -9.33 3.67 1.31
CA GLY A 37 -9.99 4.90 0.90
C GLY A 37 -10.94 4.65 -0.26
N THR A 38 -11.43 5.74 -0.88
CA THR A 38 -12.17 5.61 -2.14
C THR A 38 -11.24 5.13 -3.26
N TRP A 39 -11.83 4.59 -4.33
CA TRP A 39 -11.07 4.13 -5.48
C TRP A 39 -10.15 5.22 -6.04
N ASP A 40 -10.70 6.41 -6.25
CA ASP A 40 -9.98 7.52 -6.86
C ASP A 40 -8.87 8.03 -5.95
N GLU A 41 -9.09 8.17 -4.64
CA GLU A 41 -8.05 8.59 -3.70
C GLU A 41 -6.86 7.62 -3.70
N VAL A 42 -7.13 6.32 -3.59
CA VAL A 42 -6.09 5.29 -3.53
C VAL A 42 -5.33 5.19 -4.85
N MET A 43 -6.04 5.13 -5.98
CA MET A 43 -5.40 4.97 -7.29
C MET A 43 -4.64 6.23 -7.71
N ASN A 44 -5.15 7.43 -7.39
CA ASN A 44 -4.44 8.68 -7.63
C ASN A 44 -3.16 8.75 -6.78
N LEU A 45 -3.23 8.36 -5.50
CA LEU A 45 -2.03 8.30 -4.66
C LEU A 45 -0.99 7.35 -5.26
N ILE A 46 -1.39 6.15 -5.69
CA ILE A 46 -0.46 5.19 -6.33
C ILE A 46 0.22 5.82 -7.56
N GLY A 47 -0.53 6.51 -8.42
CA GLY A 47 0.05 7.24 -9.56
C GLY A 47 1.04 8.33 -9.14
N GLN A 48 0.72 9.11 -8.10
CA GLN A 48 1.61 10.13 -7.54
C GLN A 48 2.90 9.53 -6.98
N LEU A 49 2.85 8.35 -6.37
CA LEU A 49 4.05 7.65 -5.88
C LEU A 49 4.98 7.24 -7.03
N HIS A 50 4.42 6.77 -8.15
CA HIS A 50 5.22 6.48 -9.35
C HIS A 50 5.87 7.74 -9.89
N GLN A 51 5.11 8.82 -10.05
CA GLN A 51 5.62 10.10 -10.52
C GLN A 51 6.73 10.64 -9.61
N HIS A 52 6.52 10.57 -8.29
CA HIS A 52 7.52 11.04 -7.32
C HIS A 52 8.86 10.31 -7.48
N LEU A 53 8.86 8.98 -7.67
CA LEU A 53 10.08 8.23 -7.90
C LEU A 53 10.71 8.55 -9.26
N HIS A 54 9.91 8.81 -10.28
CA HIS A 54 10.40 9.25 -11.59
C HIS A 54 11.09 10.63 -11.50
N ASP A 55 10.55 11.55 -10.72
CA ASP A 55 11.14 12.88 -10.47
C ASP A 55 12.50 12.77 -9.76
N GLU A 56 12.73 11.70 -9.01
CA GLU A 56 14.02 11.38 -8.38
C GLU A 56 14.99 10.60 -9.30
N GLY A 57 14.63 10.41 -10.56
CA GLY A 57 15.48 9.77 -11.57
C GLY A 57 15.33 8.24 -11.65
N ILE A 58 14.37 7.64 -10.95
CA ILE A 58 14.06 6.21 -11.12
C ILE A 58 13.34 6.03 -12.47
N LEU A 59 14.03 5.47 -13.45
CA LEU A 59 13.51 5.39 -14.83
C LEU A 59 12.33 4.44 -15.00
N ARG A 60 12.20 3.43 -14.13
CA ARG A 60 11.13 2.42 -14.21
C ARG A 60 10.70 1.95 -12.83
N VAL A 61 9.43 2.13 -12.52
CA VAL A 61 8.77 1.58 -11.33
C VAL A 61 7.89 0.41 -11.76
N GLN A 62 7.85 -0.64 -10.93
CA GLN A 62 6.93 -1.76 -11.11
C GLN A 62 6.20 -1.96 -9.79
N SER A 63 4.88 -2.03 -9.86
CA SER A 63 4.03 -2.29 -8.70
C SER A 63 3.22 -3.55 -8.95
N ASP A 64 2.95 -4.28 -7.88
CA ASP A 64 1.95 -5.34 -7.80
C ASP A 64 0.84 -4.84 -6.88
N ILE A 65 -0.41 -4.87 -7.33
CA ILE A 65 -1.55 -4.30 -6.60
C ILE A 65 -2.63 -5.37 -6.49
N ARG A 66 -2.96 -5.76 -5.26
CA ARG A 66 -4.14 -6.55 -4.95
C ARG A 66 -5.19 -5.64 -4.34
N VAL A 67 -6.27 -5.41 -5.08
CA VAL A 67 -7.36 -4.50 -4.70
C VAL A 67 -8.69 -5.24 -4.72
N GLY A 68 -9.60 -4.86 -3.82
CA GLY A 68 -10.96 -5.38 -3.80
C GLY A 68 -11.93 -4.31 -3.32
N THR A 69 -13.14 -4.32 -3.87
CA THR A 69 -14.26 -3.48 -3.45
C THR A 69 -15.44 -4.38 -3.07
N ARG A 70 -16.33 -3.88 -2.23
CA ARG A 70 -17.54 -4.60 -1.81
C ARG A 70 -18.65 -3.60 -1.51
N ILE A 71 -19.90 -4.05 -1.57
CA ILE A 71 -21.09 -3.20 -1.34
C ILE A 71 -21.97 -3.68 -0.19
N ASP A 72 -21.65 -4.84 0.40
CA ASP A 72 -22.45 -5.48 1.44
C ASP A 72 -22.10 -5.02 2.87
N LYS A 73 -20.90 -4.49 3.09
CA LYS A 73 -20.47 -3.89 4.36
C LYS A 73 -19.26 -2.98 4.17
N ASP A 74 -19.12 -2.01 5.06
CA ASP A 74 -17.86 -1.31 5.26
C ASP A 74 -16.94 -2.17 6.14
N GLN A 75 -15.71 -2.42 5.69
CA GLN A 75 -14.76 -3.27 6.40
C GLN A 75 -13.33 -2.83 6.10
N SER A 76 -12.57 -2.54 7.16
CA SER A 76 -11.16 -2.21 7.01
C SER A 76 -10.23 -3.44 6.97
N ALA A 77 -8.98 -3.22 6.58
CA ALA A 77 -7.93 -4.23 6.59
C ALA A 77 -7.70 -4.81 8.00
N LYS A 78 -7.75 -3.96 9.03
CA LYS A 78 -7.68 -4.40 10.42
C LYS A 78 -8.88 -5.28 10.79
N ASP A 79 -10.09 -4.85 10.47
CA ASP A 79 -11.29 -5.65 10.77
C ASP A 79 -11.24 -7.02 10.07
N LYS A 80 -10.66 -7.07 8.88
CA LYS A 80 -10.46 -8.33 8.14
C LYS A 80 -9.49 -9.27 8.88
N ILE A 81 -8.40 -8.74 9.44
CA ILE A 81 -7.45 -9.50 10.26
C ILE A 81 -8.12 -9.96 11.56
N ASP A 82 -8.79 -9.06 12.27
CA ASP A 82 -9.45 -9.35 13.55
C ASP A 82 -10.50 -10.45 13.41
N VAL A 83 -11.27 -10.45 12.32
CA VAL A 83 -12.23 -11.53 12.01
C VAL A 83 -11.53 -12.87 11.79
N VAL A 84 -10.37 -12.91 11.12
CA VAL A 84 -9.63 -14.16 10.91
C VAL A 84 -9.01 -14.65 12.22
N LEU A 85 -8.42 -13.76 13.03
CA LEU A 85 -7.84 -14.11 14.33
C LEU A 85 -8.91 -14.67 15.28
N ALA A 86 -10.04 -13.97 15.41
CA ALA A 86 -11.17 -14.47 16.18
C ALA A 86 -11.67 -15.83 15.65
N LYS A 87 -11.55 -16.06 14.34
CA LYS A 87 -11.87 -17.37 13.74
C LYS A 87 -10.88 -18.47 14.14
N MET A 88 -9.59 -18.16 14.15
CA MET A 88 -8.57 -19.11 14.59
C MET A 88 -8.73 -19.46 16.08
N GLU A 89 -9.08 -18.49 16.92
CA GLU A 89 -9.23 -18.68 18.38
C GLU A 89 -10.40 -19.57 18.77
N LYS A 90 -11.57 -19.41 18.13
CA LYS A 90 -12.73 -20.26 18.46
C LYS A 90 -12.70 -21.62 17.74
N GLY A 91 -11.57 -21.96 17.11
CA GLY A 91 -11.42 -23.19 16.33
C GLY A 91 -12.45 -23.28 15.21
N PHE A 92 -12.82 -22.14 14.62
CA PHE A 92 -13.69 -22.13 13.44
C PHE A 92 -13.06 -22.94 12.32
#